data_AF-A0A2E8T095-F1
#
_entry.id   AF-A0A2E8T095-F1
#
_cell.length_a   1.000
_cell.length_b   1.000
_cell.length_c   1.000
_cell.angle_alpha   90.00
_cell.angle_beta   90.00
_cell.angle_gamma   90.00
#
_symmetry.space_group_name_H-M   'P 1'
#
loop_
_entity.id
_entity.type
_entity.pdbx_description
1 polymer ?
#
loop_
_entity_poly.entity_id
_entity_poly.type
_entity_poly.pdbx_seq_one_letter_code
_entity_poly.pdbx_strand_id
1 'polypeptide(L)' 'QGEPKVNPAIMAAPNTVLLPHLGSATEETRVAMGMKVVENARAFAMGEVLPDKVG' A
#
# COMPACT_ATOMS: atom_id res chain seq x y z
N GLN A 1 13.54 2.56 -4.07
CA GLN A 1 13.16 3.79 -4.78
C GLN A 1 13.66 3.72 -6.21
N GLY A 2 12.92 4.25 -7.19
CA GLY A 2 13.26 4.16 -8.63
C GLY A 2 12.07 3.81 -9.54
N GLU A 3 10.95 3.34 -8.98
CA GLU A 3 9.70 3.17 -9.73
C GLU A 3 9.21 4.50 -10.32
N PRO A 4 8.59 4.48 -11.52
CA PRO A 4 8.25 3.30 -12.34
C PRO A 4 9.39 2.79 -13.23
N LYS A 5 10.57 3.41 -13.19
CA LYS A 5 11.73 3.06 -14.04
C LYS A 5 12.52 1.90 -13.42
N VAL A 6 12.18 0.67 -13.83
CA VAL A 6 12.89 -0.54 -13.40
C VAL A 6 14.31 -0.56 -13.99
N ASN A 7 15.29 -1.07 -13.23
CA ASN A 7 16.65 -1.24 -13.70
C ASN A 7 16.69 -2.16 -14.94
N PRO A 8 17.26 -1.73 -16.08
CA PRO A 8 17.31 -2.54 -17.30
C PRO A 8 17.96 -3.92 -17.12
N ALA A 9 18.96 -4.04 -16.25
CA ALA A 9 19.63 -5.33 -15.97
C ALA A 9 18.68 -6.34 -15.32
N ILE A 10 17.74 -5.86 -14.49
CA ILE A 10 16.72 -6.71 -13.85
C ILE A 10 15.65 -7.13 -14.86
N MET A 11 15.26 -6.22 -15.77
CA MET A 11 14.31 -6.54 -16.84
C MET A 11 14.85 -7.59 -17.82
N ALA A 12 16.17 -7.64 -18.03
CA ALA A 12 16.81 -8.60 -18.94
C ALA A 12 17.17 -9.94 -18.28
N ALA A 13 16.96 -10.11 -16.97
CA ALA A 13 17.37 -11.31 -16.25
C ALA A 13 16.48 -12.53 -16.60
N PRO A 14 17.06 -13.69 -16.98
CA PRO A 14 16.30 -14.80 -17.57
C PRO A 14 15.37 -15.54 -16.60
N ASN A 15 15.58 -15.41 -15.29
CA ASN A 15 14.85 -16.14 -14.24
C ASN A 15 14.11 -15.16 -13.31
N THR A 16 13.57 -14.08 -13.85
CA THR A 16 12.93 -13.04 -13.05
C THR A 16 11.51 -12.79 -13.53
N VAL A 17 10.59 -12.67 -12.57
CA VAL A 17 9.21 -12.24 -12.78
C VAL A 17 9.03 -10.90 -12.10
N LEU A 18 8.47 -9.94 -12.82
CA LEU A 18 8.26 -8.57 -12.36
C LEU A 18 6.76 -8.24 -12.38
N LEU A 19 6.27 -7.63 -11.31
CA LEU A 19 4.92 -7.08 -11.23
C LEU A 19 5.01 -5.57 -10.98
N PRO A 20 4.15 -4.75 -11.60
CA PRO A 20 4.19 -3.30 -11.47
C PRO A 20 3.53 -2.85 -10.16
N HIS A 21 4.12 -3.19 -9.02
CA HIS A 21 3.65 -2.78 -7.68
C HIS A 21 2.19 -3.17 -7.40
N LEU A 22 1.79 -4.38 -7.80
CA LEU A 22 0.41 -4.86 -7.61
C LEU A 22 0.18 -5.65 -6.31
N GLY A 23 1.09 -5.53 -5.34
CA GLY A 23 1.08 -6.36 -4.12
C GLY A 23 -0.22 -6.25 -3.30
N SER A 24 -0.80 -5.05 -3.20
CA SER A 24 -2.07 -4.80 -2.50
C SER A 24 -3.26 -4.60 -3.45
N ALA A 25 -3.10 -4.89 -4.74
CA ALA A 25 -4.06 -4.52 -5.78
C ALA A 25 -5.30 -5.44 -5.87
N THR A 26 -5.69 -6.09 -4.78
CA THR A 26 -6.97 -6.81 -4.68
C THR A 26 -8.08 -5.87 -4.23
N GLU A 27 -9.34 -6.23 -4.50
CA GLU A 27 -10.47 -5.43 -4.03
C GLU A 27 -10.54 -5.43 -2.50
N GLU A 28 -10.41 -6.62 -1.90
CA GLU A 28 -10.51 -6.86 -0.47
C GLU A 28 -9.45 -6.05 0.31
N THR A 29 -8.19 -6.10 -0.14
CA THR A 29 -7.11 -5.36 0.52
C THR A 29 -7.30 -3.86 0.38
N ARG A 30 -7.67 -3.35 -0.81
CA ARG A 30 -7.90 -1.91 -1.01
C ARG A 30 -9.09 -1.39 -0.21
N VAL A 31 -10.19 -2.15 -0.13
CA VAL A 31 -11.35 -1.80 0.69
C VAL A 31 -10.98 -1.77 2.16
N ALA A 32 -10.29 -2.81 2.67
CA ALA A 32 -9.86 -2.86 4.06
C ALA A 32 -8.94 -1.69 4.43
N MET A 33 -7.99 -1.33 3.55
CA MET A 33 -7.14 -0.15 3.72
C MET A 33 -7.95 1.15 3.78
N GLY A 34 -8.93 1.32 2.89
CA GLY A 34 -9.84 2.47 2.90
C GLY A 34 -10.63 2.57 4.20
N MET A 35 -11.15 1.44 4.69
CA MET A 35 -11.91 1.41 5.95
C MET A 35 -11.05 1.78 7.16
N LYS A 36 -9.78 1.38 7.20
CA LYS A 36 -8.84 1.83 8.25
C LYS A 36 -8.69 3.36 8.28
N VAL A 37 -8.62 4.01 7.11
CA VAL A 37 -8.56 5.47 7.04
C VAL A 37 -9.83 6.12 7.58
N VAL A 38 -11.00 5.60 7.20
CA VAL A 38 -12.30 6.07 7.69
C VAL A 38 -12.40 5.94 9.20
N GLU A 39 -11.97 4.80 9.75
CA GLU A 39 -12.01 4.55 11.20
C GLU A 39 -11.10 5.51 11.98
N ASN A 40 -9.87 5.74 11.52
CA ASN A 40 -8.96 6.69 12.14
C ASN A 40 -9.49 8.13 12.06
N ALA A 41 -10.06 8.54 10.93
CA ALA A 41 -10.67 9.86 10.77
C ALA A 41 -11.86 10.06 11.73
N ARG A 42 -12.68 9.02 11.91
CA ARG A 42 -13.79 9.04 12.87
C ARG A 42 -13.28 9.14 14.31
N ALA A 43 -12.30 8.33 14.69
CA ALA A 43 -11.68 8.36 16.03
C ALA A 43 -11.08 9.75 16.32
N PHE A 44 -10.37 10.34 15.36
CA PHE A 44 -9.83 11.70 15.48
C PHE A 44 -10.93 12.73 15.74
N ALA A 45 -12.00 12.72 14.95
CA ALA A 45 -13.10 13.68 15.07
C ALA A 45 -13.83 13.58 16.42
N MET A 46 -13.82 12.41 17.05
CA MET A 46 -14.42 12.17 18.36
C MET A 46 -13.44 12.43 19.52
N GLY A 47 -12.19 12.81 19.25
CA GLY A 47 -11.15 12.94 20.28
C GLY A 47 -10.73 11.61 20.92
N GLU A 48 -10.99 10.49 20.23
CA GLU A 48 -10.62 9.15 20.66
C GLU A 48 -9.17 8.81 20.27
N VAL A 49 -8.64 7.73 20.84
CA VAL A 49 -7.32 7.21 20.47
C VAL A 49 -7.38 6.68 19.03
N LEU A 50 -6.45 7.12 18.19
CA LEU A 50 -6.32 6.65 16.81
C LEU A 50 -5.95 5.16 16.75
N PRO A 51 -6.77 4.30 16.12
CA PRO A 51 -6.51 2.85 16.04
C PRO A 51 -5.19 2.48 15.35
N ASP A 52 -4.79 3.24 14.32
CA ASP A 52 -3.55 3.02 13.57
C ASP A 52 -2.59 4.22 13.76
N LYS A 53 -2.43 4.71 15.00
CA LYS A 53 -1.47 5.77 15.32
C LYS A 53 -0.03 5.35 15.01
N VAL A 54 0.67 6.16 14.23
CA VAL A 54 2.13 6.10 14.09
C VAL A 54 2.74 7.28 14.84
N GLY A 55 3.91 7.06 15.45
CA GLY A 55 4.57 7.99 16.38
C GLY A 55 4.90 9.36 15.79
#